data_AF-A0A933LRZ3-F1
#
_entry.id   AF-A0A933LRZ3-F1
#
_cell.length_a   1.000
_cell.length_b   1.000
_cell.length_c   1.000
_cell.angle_alpha   90.00
_cell.angle_beta   90.00
_cell.angle_gamma   90.00
#
_symmetry.space_group_name_H-M   'P 1'
#
loop_
_entity.id
_entity.type
_entity.pdbx_description
1 polymer ?
#
loop_
_entity_poly.entity_id
_entity_poly.type
_entity_poly.pdbx_seq_one_letter_code
_entity_poly.pdbx_strand_id
1 'polypeptide(L)'
;MTSKIITSPVGAKAQVTLPKVVREALHLKAQHDLVGFVIRGGRVALTRIEPVPSTDPFTDEEWRKIERLAAQAPAAMCENAADSLSYLKRHLGRRG
;
A
#
# COMPACT_ATOMS: atom_id res chain seq x y z
N MET A 1 9.40 -9.22 32.33
CA MET A 1 9.05 -7.96 31.63
C MET A 1 8.28 -7.08 32.59
N THR A 2 8.80 -5.92 32.94
CA THR A 2 8.16 -5.02 33.91
C THR A 2 7.18 -4.12 33.15
N SER A 3 5.87 -4.31 33.35
CA SER A 3 4.85 -3.44 32.76
C SER A 3 4.76 -2.14 33.56
N LYS A 4 5.06 -1.00 32.93
CA LYS A 4 4.89 0.33 33.52
C LYS A 4 3.76 1.07 32.82
N ILE A 5 2.77 1.52 33.58
CA ILE A 5 1.72 2.40 33.07
C ILE A 5 2.23 3.83 33.14
N ILE A 6 2.20 4.55 32.02
CA ILE A 6 2.58 5.96 31.92
C ILE A 6 1.35 6.70 31.40
N THR A 7 0.95 7.74 32.10
CA THR A 7 -0.23 8.54 31.77
C THR A 7 0.18 9.88 31.17
N SER A 8 -0.68 10.44 30.32
CA SER A 8 -0.54 11.81 29.82
C SER A 8 -1.92 12.40 29.61
N PRO A 9 -2.12 13.69 29.94
CA PRO A 9 -3.41 14.33 29.76
C PRO A 9 -3.74 14.43 28.26
N VAL A 10 -5.03 14.34 27.96
CA VAL A 10 -5.55 14.62 26.62
C VAL A 10 -5.77 16.13 26.52
N GLY A 11 -5.14 16.76 25.54
CA GLY A 11 -5.31 18.19 25.27
C GLY A 11 -6.65 18.51 24.60
N ALA A 12 -6.98 19.79 24.49
CA ALA A 12 -8.28 20.28 24.01
C ALA A 12 -8.69 19.76 22.60
N LYS A 13 -7.72 19.39 21.76
CA LYS A 13 -7.95 18.83 20.42
C LYS A 13 -7.84 17.30 20.36
N ALA A 14 -8.09 16.61 21.48
CA ALA A 14 -7.92 15.16 21.61
C ALA A 14 -6.49 14.65 21.32
N GLN A 15 -5.49 15.52 21.44
CA GLN A 15 -4.08 15.22 21.21
C GLN A 15 -3.39 14.84 22.52
N VAL A 16 -2.46 13.88 22.47
CA VAL A 16 -1.62 13.49 23.62
C VAL A 16 -0.17 13.75 23.29
N THR A 17 0.54 14.45 24.17
CA THR A 17 1.99 14.60 24.05
C THR A 17 2.66 13.32 24.53
N LEU A 18 3.40 12.63 23.64
CA LEU A 18 4.16 11.44 24.01
C LEU A 18 5.26 11.81 25.01
N PRO A 19 5.27 11.25 26.24
CA PRO A 19 6.34 11.48 27.20
C PRO A 19 7.70 11.03 26.69
N LYS A 20 8.77 11.65 27.19
CA LYS A 20 10.16 11.34 26.81
C LYS A 20 10.45 9.83 26.84
N VAL A 21 10.07 9.16 27.94
CA VAL A 21 10.28 7.72 28.11
C VAL A 21 9.56 6.86 27.06
N VAL A 22 8.39 7.30 26.57
CA VAL A 22 7.64 6.58 25.52
C VAL A 22 8.29 6.80 24.16
N ARG A 23 8.76 8.02 23.87
CA ARG A 23 9.50 8.33 22.64
C ARG A 23 10.79 7.52 22.55
N GLU A 24 11.53 7.42 23.65
CA GLU A 24 12.77 6.63 23.74
C GLU A 24 12.50 5.14 23.55
N ALA A 25 11.44 4.61 24.19
CA ALA A 25 11.05 3.21 24.05
C ALA A 25 10.64 2.82 22.61
N LEU A 26 10.12 3.78 21.84
CA LEU A 26 9.75 3.60 20.43
C LEU A 26 10.84 4.05 19.45
N HIS A 27 11.99 4.52 19.96
CA HIS A 27 13.08 5.07 19.18
C HIS A 27 12.62 6.15 18.18
N LEU A 28 11.72 7.03 18.63
CA LEU A 28 11.20 8.13 17.83
C LEU A 28 12.17 9.32 17.83
N LYS A 29 12.47 9.84 16.64
CA LYS A 29 13.15 11.12 16.43
C LYS A 29 12.14 12.26 16.59
N ALA A 30 12.64 13.42 17.02
CA ALA A 30 11.79 14.57 17.37
C ALA A 30 10.95 15.12 16.20
N GLN A 31 11.31 14.77 14.96
CA GLN A 31 10.68 15.29 13.75
C GLN A 31 10.54 14.15 12.73
N HIS A 32 9.37 14.08 12.08
CA HIS A 32 9.03 13.22 10.93
C HIS A 32 8.74 11.73 11.17
N ASP A 33 8.97 11.19 12.37
CA ASP A 33 8.61 9.80 12.62
C ASP A 33 7.08 9.62 12.74
N LEU A 34 6.58 8.56 12.09
CA LEU A 34 5.17 8.22 12.12
C LEU A 34 4.90 7.21 13.24
N VAL A 35 3.75 7.40 13.90
CA VAL A 35 3.21 6.44 14.86
C VAL A 35 1.89 5.90 14.34
N GLY A 36 1.71 4.59 14.45
CA GLY A 36 0.49 3.87 14.12
C GLY A 36 -0.28 3.49 15.39
N PHE A 37 -1.59 3.32 15.24
CA PHE A 37 -2.48 2.86 16.30
C PHE A 37 -3.07 1.51 15.92
N VAL A 38 -2.86 0.51 16.78
CA VAL A 38 -3.47 -0.82 16.65
C VAL A 38 -4.60 -0.93 17.67
N ILE A 39 -5.82 -1.08 17.18
CA ILE A 39 -7.04 -1.15 18.01
C ILE A 39 -7.44 -2.61 18.15
N ARG A 40 -7.49 -3.13 19.40
CA ARG A 40 -7.95 -4.49 19.71
C ARG A 40 -8.67 -4.55 21.06
N GLY A 41 -9.90 -5.05 21.08
CA GLY A 41 -10.65 -5.30 22.33
C GLY A 41 -10.79 -4.07 23.24
N GLY A 42 -11.07 -2.90 22.65
CA GLY A 42 -11.19 -1.63 23.40
C GLY A 42 -9.87 -1.05 23.89
N ARG A 43 -8.73 -1.64 23.52
CA ARG A 43 -7.38 -1.13 23.82
C ARG A 43 -6.72 -0.62 22.55
N VAL A 44 -5.94 0.45 22.70
CA VAL A 44 -5.14 1.03 21.63
C VAL A 44 -3.67 0.81 21.99
N ALA A 45 -2.93 0.13 21.11
CA ALA A 45 -1.49 0.05 21.18
C ALA A 45 -0.88 1.02 20.18
N LEU A 46 0.15 1.76 20.59
CA LEU A 46 0.88 2.69 19.73
C LEU A 46 2.21 2.05 19.32
N THR A 47 2.54 2.13 18.03
CA THR A 47 3.79 1.58 17.48
C THR A 47 4.45 2.59 16.55
N ARG A 48 5.77 2.53 16.41
CA ARG A 48 6.47 3.24 15.33
C ARG A 48 6.11 2.60 13.99
N ILE A 49 5.92 3.42 12.97
CA ILE A 49 5.71 3.01 11.58
C ILE A 49 6.82 3.62 10.73
N GLU A 50 7.47 2.78 9.94
CA GLU A 50 8.35 3.24 8.88
C GLU A 50 7.53 3.31 7.60
N PRO A 51 7.34 4.51 7.01
CA PRO A 51 6.68 4.60 5.72
C PRO A 51 7.55 3.89 4.71
N VAL A 52 7.05 2.79 4.16
CA VAL A 52 7.68 2.15 3.01
C VAL A 52 7.28 2.98 1.80
N PRO A 53 8.21 3.71 1.14
CA PRO A 53 7.88 4.39 -0.09
C PRO A 53 7.46 3.32 -1.11
N SER A 54 6.18 3.34 -1.47
CA SER A 54 5.67 2.55 -2.58
C SER A 54 6.08 3.27 -3.86
N THR A 55 7.08 2.75 -4.56
CA THR A 55 7.39 3.22 -5.90
C THR A 55 6.38 2.60 -6.87
N ASP A 56 5.66 3.42 -7.62
CA ASP A 56 4.84 2.91 -8.71
C ASP A 56 5.74 2.25 -9.76
N PRO A 57 5.49 1.00 -10.16
CA PRO A 57 6.29 0.32 -11.19
C PRO A 57 6.15 0.95 -12.58
N PHE A 58 5.15 1.80 -12.82
CA PHE A 58 4.89 2.44 -14.09
C PHE A 58 4.86 3.97 -13.98
N THR A 59 5.34 4.62 -15.02
CA THR A 59 5.17 6.06 -15.21
C THR A 59 3.73 6.41 -15.55
N ASP A 60 3.33 7.68 -15.35
CA ASP A 60 2.01 8.17 -15.76
C ASP A 60 1.71 7.91 -17.25
N GLU A 61 2.74 7.97 -18.11
CA GLU A 61 2.60 7.68 -19.54
C GLU A 61 2.32 6.20 -19.81
N GLU A 62 2.99 5.31 -19.10
CA GLU A 62 2.74 3.87 -19.17
C GLU A 62 1.36 3.51 -18.64
N TRP A 63 0.91 4.14 -17.56
CA TRP A 63 -0.45 4.00 -17.06
C TRP A 63 -1.50 4.39 -18.09
N ARG A 64 -1.36 5.57 -18.72
CA ARG A 64 -2.25 6.01 -19.81
C ARG A 64 -2.26 5.02 -20.97
N LYS A 65 -1.11 4.41 -21.28
CA LYS A 65 -1.00 3.40 -22.33
C LYS A 65 -1.72 2.11 -21.94
N ILE A 66 -1.58 1.65 -20.71
CA ILE A 66 -2.28 0.47 -20.17
C ILE A 66 -3.80 0.70 -20.20
N GLU A 67 -4.26 1.84 -19.68
CA GLU A 67 -5.68 2.21 -19.70
C GLU A 67 -6.23 2.25 -21.13
N ARG A 68 -5.50 2.86 -22.06
CA ARG A 68 -5.88 2.89 -23.47
C ARG A 68 -5.98 1.49 -24.09
N LEU A 69 -5.06 0.59 -23.74
CA LEU A 69 -5.10 -0.79 -24.24
C LEU A 69 -6.25 -1.59 -23.60
N ALA A 70 -6.51 -1.39 -22.31
CA ALA A 70 -7.61 -2.05 -21.61
C ALA A 70 -8.99 -1.60 -22.12
N ALA A 71 -9.11 -0.35 -22.57
CA ALA A 71 -10.34 0.20 -23.14
C ALA A 71 -10.58 -0.21 -24.61
N GLN A 72 -9.59 -0.78 -25.30
CA GLN A 72 -9.77 -1.22 -26.68
C GLN A 72 -10.65 -2.47 -26.75
N ALA A 73 -11.53 -2.51 -27.75
CA ALA A 73 -12.27 -3.72 -28.05
C ALA A 73 -11.28 -4.86 -28.37
N PRO A 74 -11.48 -6.07 -27.79
CA PRO A 74 -10.58 -7.18 -28.04
C PRO A 74 -10.58 -7.53 -29.54
N ALA A 75 -9.39 -7.79 -30.09
CA ALA A 75 -9.24 -8.15 -31.50
C ALA A 75 -9.95 -9.48 -31.86
N ALA A 76 -10.15 -10.34 -30.86
CA ALA A 76 -11.03 -11.50 -30.91
C ALA A 76 -11.47 -11.87 -29.49
N MET A 77 -12.70 -12.33 -29.35
CA MET A 77 -13.14 -13.05 -28.16
C MET A 77 -12.89 -14.53 -28.38
N CYS A 78 -12.10 -15.14 -27.51
CA CYS A 78 -11.85 -16.58 -27.52
C CYS A 78 -12.50 -17.16 -26.26
N GLU A 79 -13.34 -18.18 -26.40
CA GLU A 79 -14.02 -18.79 -25.24
C GLU A 79 -13.09 -19.75 -24.49
N ASN A 80 -12.09 -20.31 -25.18
CA ASN A 80 -11.13 -21.23 -24.61
C ASN A 80 -9.73 -21.11 -25.25
N ALA A 81 -8.78 -21.88 -24.72
CA ALA A 81 -7.39 -21.87 -25.16
C ALA A 81 -7.20 -22.41 -26.61
N ALA A 82 -8.03 -23.37 -27.04
CA ALA A 82 -7.95 -23.91 -28.40
C ALA A 82 -8.38 -22.87 -29.45
N ASP A 83 -9.41 -22.08 -29.14
CA ASP A 83 -9.86 -20.97 -29.98
C ASP A 83 -8.77 -19.91 -30.11
N SER A 84 -8.15 -19.55 -28.98
CA SER A 84 -7.03 -18.59 -28.94
C SER A 84 -5.85 -19.08 -29.76
N LEU A 85 -5.45 -20.34 -29.61
CA LEU A 85 -4.36 -20.93 -30.40
C LEU A 85 -4.66 -20.93 -31.90
N SER A 86 -5.91 -21.24 -32.28
CA SER A 86 -6.35 -21.24 -33.67
C SER A 86 -6.33 -19.83 -34.27
N TYR A 87 -6.79 -18.84 -33.51
CA TYR A 87 -6.72 -17.42 -33.88
C TYR A 87 -5.27 -16.98 -34.14
N LEU A 88 -4.36 -17.28 -33.19
CA LEU A 88 -2.95 -16.93 -33.28
C LEU A 88 -2.27 -17.60 -34.47
N LYS A 89 -2.48 -18.90 -34.70
CA LYS A 89 -1.92 -19.62 -35.86
C LYS A 89 -2.36 -19.00 -37.19
N ARG A 90 -3.62 -18.57 -37.29
CA ARG A 90 -4.18 -17.97 -38.51
C ARG A 90 -3.61 -16.56 -38.80
N HIS A 91 -3.29 -15.78 -37.77
CA HIS A 91 -2.98 -14.35 -37.92
C HIS A 91 -1.49 -14.02 -37.70
N LEU A 92 -0.76 -14.80 -36.91
CA LEU A 92 0.67 -14.60 -36.67
C LEU A 92 1.55 -15.49 -37.56
N GLY A 93 1.04 -16.63 -38.04
CA GLY A 93 1.79 -17.58 -38.88
C GLY A 93 2.07 -17.11 -40.32
N ARG A 94 1.62 -15.91 -40.71
CA ARG A 94 1.78 -15.35 -42.08
C ARG A 94 2.84 -14.25 -42.21
N ARG A 95 3.60 -13.97 -41.15
CA ARG A 95 4.78 -13.09 -41.19
C ARG A 95 6.04 -13.93 -40.97
N GLY A 96 6.39 -14.73 -41.97
CA GLY A 96 7.66 -15.42 -42.13
C GLY A 96 8.16 -15.20 -43.55
#